data_AF-A0A951AJ68-F1
#
_entry.id   AF-A0A951AJ68-F1
#
_cell.length_a   1.000
_cell.length_b   1.000
_cell.length_c   1.000
_cell.angle_alpha   90.00
_cell.angle_beta   90.00
_cell.angle_gamma   90.00
#
_symmetry.space_group_name_H-M   'P 1'
#
loop_
_entity.id
_entity.type
_entity.pdbx_description
1 polymer ?
#
loop_
_entity_poly.entity_id
_entity_poly.type
_entity_poly.pdbx_seq_one_letter_code
_entity_poly.pdbx_strand_id
1 'polypeptide(L)'
;MTSTINLLRLLADPTRLRLLLLLEQEELSVAELQQILGMGQSRISSHLAQLKRAGVVQDRRSGKNVYYGAAKTGGRNGARGRAQLIIETLAREIPETARDRTALKLALRKRQDKAREYFDELAGKFGRSYVPGRSWQALSHALISLVPKLTIVDLGAGEGTLSQLLAKNARKVIAVDNSPKMVDFGSKLAKQHDVKNLEYRLGDLEDPPIAKDSVDLVLLSQALHHAIKPERAIKSAHRILKKNGRIVVLDLLSHNFEKARKLYSDHWLGFSEVKLHQLLEQGGFREIEVSVVSREKQNPQFQTVFASGVK
;
A
#
# COMPACT_ATOMS: atom_id res chain seq x y z
N MET A 1 -12.83 -40.58 3.68
CA MET A 1 -13.63 -39.83 4.68
C MET A 1 -13.97 -40.79 5.81
N THR A 2 -13.86 -40.36 7.07
CA THR A 2 -14.16 -41.21 8.24
C THR A 2 -15.65 -41.58 8.26
N SER A 3 -15.98 -42.85 8.51
CA SER A 3 -17.38 -43.28 8.63
C SER A 3 -18.01 -42.70 9.91
N THR A 4 -19.34 -42.59 9.96
CA THR A 4 -20.05 -42.07 11.14
C THR A 4 -19.75 -42.91 12.39
N ILE A 5 -19.67 -44.24 12.26
CA ILE A 5 -19.30 -45.15 13.37
C ILE A 5 -17.88 -44.87 13.87
N ASN A 6 -16.91 -44.71 12.97
CA ASN A 6 -15.52 -44.44 13.36
C ASN A 6 -15.36 -43.06 13.99
N LEU A 7 -16.14 -42.07 13.53
CA LEU A 7 -16.20 -40.75 14.16
C LEU A 7 -16.75 -40.85 15.58
N LEU A 8 -17.86 -41.56 15.80
CA LEU A 8 -18.45 -41.72 17.13
C LEU A 8 -17.52 -42.49 18.08
N ARG A 9 -16.86 -43.55 17.62
CA ARG A 9 -15.82 -44.26 18.40
C ARG A 9 -14.65 -43.35 18.77
N LEU A 10 -14.24 -42.48 17.85
CA LEU A 10 -13.20 -41.50 18.12
C LEU A 10 -13.67 -40.48 19.17
N LEU A 11 -14.89 -39.97 19.07
CA LEU A 11 -15.44 -38.94 19.97
C LEU A 11 -15.99 -39.49 21.29
N ALA A 12 -16.04 -40.81 21.48
CA ALA A 12 -16.40 -41.44 22.76
C ALA A 12 -15.43 -41.10 23.90
N ASP A 13 -14.25 -40.56 23.60
CA ASP A 13 -13.34 -39.99 24.60
C ASP A 13 -13.68 -38.51 24.85
N PRO A 14 -14.00 -38.15 26.11
CA PRO A 14 -14.41 -36.79 26.45
C PRO A 14 -13.36 -35.73 26.08
N THR A 15 -12.07 -36.06 26.12
CA THR A 15 -10.99 -35.12 25.77
C THR A 15 -10.98 -34.84 24.28
N ARG A 16 -11.17 -35.86 23.44
CA ARG A 16 -11.24 -35.68 21.98
C ARG A 16 -12.48 -34.90 21.56
N LEU A 17 -13.62 -35.13 22.21
CA LEU A 17 -14.83 -34.35 21.97
C LEU A 17 -14.65 -32.88 22.39
N ARG A 18 -14.13 -32.61 23.59
CA ARG A 18 -13.83 -31.25 24.06
C ARG A 18 -12.86 -30.52 23.13
N LEU A 19 -11.78 -31.18 22.71
CA LEU A 19 -10.83 -30.64 21.72
C LEU A 19 -11.53 -30.29 20.41
N LEU A 20 -12.35 -31.20 19.86
CA LEU A 20 -13.08 -30.94 18.64
C LEU A 20 -13.96 -29.69 18.79
N LEU A 21 -14.80 -29.62 19.83
CA LEU A 21 -15.73 -28.50 20.07
C LEU A 21 -15.04 -27.12 20.18
N LEU A 22 -13.81 -27.09 20.70
CA LEU A 22 -12.99 -25.87 20.74
C LEU A 22 -12.45 -25.50 19.35
N LEU A 23 -11.91 -26.51 18.65
CA LEU A 23 -11.32 -26.35 17.31
C LEU A 23 -12.36 -26.10 16.22
N GLU A 24 -13.64 -26.37 16.49
CA GLU A 24 -14.76 -25.97 15.65
C GLU A 24 -15.04 -24.47 15.72
N GLN A 25 -14.75 -23.83 16.85
CA GLN A 25 -14.96 -22.41 17.03
C GLN A 25 -13.77 -21.61 16.52
N GLU A 26 -12.55 -22.03 16.83
CA GLU A 26 -11.33 -21.28 16.49
C GLU A 26 -10.10 -22.15 16.25
N GLU A 27 -9.15 -21.63 15.47
CA GLU A 27 -7.82 -22.25 15.37
C GLU A 27 -7.00 -21.97 16.64
N LEU A 28 -6.51 -23.02 17.29
CA LEU A 28 -5.83 -22.95 18.59
C LEU A 28 -4.47 -23.65 18.56
N SER A 29 -3.49 -23.04 19.21
CA SER A 29 -2.20 -23.66 19.48
C SER A 29 -2.29 -24.67 20.63
N VAL A 30 -1.30 -25.57 20.73
CA VAL A 30 -1.21 -26.51 21.86
C VAL A 30 -1.15 -25.75 23.19
N ALA A 31 -0.41 -24.64 23.27
CA ALA A 31 -0.32 -23.83 24.47
C ALA A 31 -1.68 -23.23 24.91
N GLU A 32 -2.49 -22.76 23.96
CA GLU A 32 -3.84 -22.25 24.25
C GLU A 32 -4.77 -23.39 24.67
N LEU A 33 -4.70 -24.55 24.03
CA LEU A 33 -5.47 -25.74 24.43
C LEU A 33 -5.08 -26.23 25.83
N GLN A 34 -3.80 -26.16 26.20
CA GLN A 34 -3.35 -26.45 27.58
C GLN A 34 -3.97 -25.49 28.59
N GLN A 35 -3.97 -24.19 28.28
CA GLN A 35 -4.57 -23.17 29.14
C GLN A 35 -6.09 -23.34 29.28
N ILE A 36 -6.79 -23.66 28.18
CA ILE A 36 -8.24 -23.83 28.17
C ILE A 36 -8.66 -25.11 28.90
N LEU A 37 -8.02 -26.24 28.58
CA LEU A 37 -8.43 -27.55 29.11
C LEU A 37 -7.82 -27.84 30.48
N GLY A 38 -6.74 -27.16 30.86
CA GLY A 38 -5.98 -27.45 32.09
C GLY A 38 -5.26 -28.79 32.04
N MET A 39 -4.85 -29.24 30.84
CA MET A 39 -4.24 -30.55 30.62
C MET A 39 -2.79 -30.42 30.16
N GLY A 40 -1.98 -31.46 30.41
CA GLY A 40 -0.59 -31.52 29.97
C GLY A 40 -0.41 -31.59 28.45
N GLN A 41 0.72 -31.08 27.96
CA GLN A 41 1.03 -30.95 26.52
C GLN A 41 0.98 -32.29 25.78
N SER A 42 1.58 -33.32 26.37
CA SER A 42 1.71 -34.65 25.77
C SER A 42 0.35 -35.29 25.54
N ARG A 43 -0.59 -35.11 26.49
CA ARG A 43 -1.96 -35.62 26.38
C ARG A 43 -2.70 -34.93 25.24
N ILE A 44 -2.68 -33.61 25.22
CA ILE A 44 -3.32 -32.82 24.15
C ILE A 44 -2.75 -33.20 22.77
N SER A 45 -1.42 -33.26 22.65
CA SER A 45 -0.75 -33.58 21.39
C SER A 45 -1.10 -34.98 20.88
N SER A 46 -1.18 -35.97 21.78
CA SER A 46 -1.58 -37.34 21.42
C SER A 46 -3.02 -37.41 20.88
N HIS A 47 -3.96 -36.72 21.54
CA HIS A 47 -5.36 -36.66 21.08
C HIS A 47 -5.49 -35.89 19.75
N LEU A 48 -4.77 -34.77 19.58
CA LEU A 48 -4.74 -34.03 18.31
C LEU A 48 -4.19 -34.89 17.17
N ALA A 49 -3.14 -35.69 17.41
CA ALA A 49 -2.61 -36.61 16.41
C ALA A 49 -3.62 -37.68 15.98
N GLN A 50 -4.45 -38.17 16.91
CA GLN A 50 -5.54 -39.11 16.60
C GLN A 50 -6.65 -38.44 15.77
N LEU A 51 -7.08 -37.25 16.18
CA LEU A 51 -8.09 -36.46 15.46
C LEU A 51 -7.63 -36.08 14.05
N LYS A 52 -6.34 -35.74 13.89
CA LYS A 52 -5.71 -35.46 12.60
C LYS A 52 -5.61 -36.69 11.70
N ARG A 53 -5.18 -37.84 12.25
CA ARG A 53 -5.16 -39.12 11.50
C ARG A 53 -6.55 -39.52 11.00
N ALA A 54 -7.60 -39.22 11.78
CA ALA A 54 -8.99 -39.44 11.39
C ALA A 54 -9.55 -38.35 10.45
N GLY A 55 -8.75 -37.35 10.07
CA GLY A 55 -9.17 -36.27 9.16
C GLY A 55 -10.26 -35.35 9.72
N VAL A 56 -10.46 -35.33 11.04
CA VAL A 56 -11.48 -34.49 11.71
C VAL A 56 -10.89 -33.15 12.13
N VAL A 57 -9.57 -33.11 12.32
CA VAL A 57 -8.78 -31.91 12.62
C VAL A 57 -7.70 -31.75 11.57
N GLN A 58 -7.41 -30.51 11.22
CA GLN A 58 -6.29 -30.09 10.38
C GLN A 58 -5.35 -29.20 11.20
N ASP A 59 -4.11 -29.06 10.73
CA ASP A 59 -3.12 -28.18 11.34
C ASP A 59 -2.48 -27.26 10.31
N ARG A 60 -2.04 -26.11 10.79
CA ARG A 60 -1.32 -25.10 10.03
C ARG A 60 -0.16 -24.58 10.87
N ARG A 61 1.04 -24.61 10.28
CA ARG A 61 2.23 -24.05 10.93
C ARG A 61 2.28 -22.53 10.71
N SER A 62 2.53 -21.78 11.77
CA SER A 62 2.68 -20.33 11.73
C SER A 62 3.82 -19.92 12.68
N GLY A 63 5.00 -19.69 12.09
CA GLY A 63 6.23 -19.46 12.85
C GLY A 63 6.65 -20.66 13.71
N LYS A 64 6.91 -20.42 14.99
CA LYS A 64 7.27 -21.46 15.97
C LYS A 64 6.06 -22.28 16.43
N ASN A 65 4.83 -21.85 16.12
CA ASN A 65 3.60 -22.46 16.61
C ASN A 65 2.92 -23.32 15.52
N VAL A 66 2.22 -24.36 15.97
CA VAL A 66 1.28 -25.14 15.15
C VAL A 66 -0.11 -24.88 15.68
N TYR A 67 -1.00 -24.42 14.79
CA TYR A 67 -2.40 -24.17 15.07
C TYR A 67 -3.21 -25.34 14.54
N TYR A 68 -4.13 -25.86 15.35
CA TYR A 68 -5.07 -26.89 14.97
C TYR A 68 -6.43 -26.25 14.75
N GLY A 69 -7.24 -26.82 13.87
CA GLY A 69 -8.62 -26.39 13.61
C GLY A 69 -9.46 -27.57 13.11
N ALA A 70 -10.77 -27.49 13.25
CA ALA A 70 -11.65 -28.53 12.71
C ALA A 70 -11.53 -28.60 11.18
N ALA A 71 -11.45 -29.80 10.63
CA ALA A 71 -11.40 -30.00 9.19
C ALA A 71 -12.74 -29.55 8.55
N LYS A 72 -12.67 -28.76 7.48
CA LYS A 72 -13.84 -28.26 6.73
C LYS A 72 -14.49 -29.31 5.82
N THR A 73 -13.90 -30.49 5.73
CA THR A 73 -14.31 -31.57 4.83
C THR A 73 -15.46 -32.37 5.43
N GLY A 74 -16.71 -31.97 5.13
CA GLY A 74 -17.86 -32.77 5.54
C GLY A 74 -19.22 -32.32 5.03
N GLY A 75 -19.50 -31.03 4.83
CA GLY A 75 -20.87 -30.56 4.52
C GLY A 75 -21.95 -31.11 5.50
N ARG A 76 -23.23 -30.87 5.23
CA ARG A 76 -24.32 -31.47 6.03
C ARG A 76 -24.42 -33.00 5.86
N ASN A 77 -23.98 -33.52 4.72
CA ASN A 77 -24.14 -34.93 4.35
C ASN A 77 -22.95 -35.84 4.70
N GLY A 78 -21.84 -35.29 5.21
CA GLY A 78 -20.69 -36.07 5.65
C GLY A 78 -20.92 -36.73 7.01
N ALA A 79 -19.99 -37.61 7.41
CA ALA A 79 -20.10 -38.33 8.69
C ALA A 79 -20.26 -37.41 9.90
N ARG A 80 -19.66 -36.21 9.85
CA ARG A 80 -19.79 -35.16 10.88
C ARG A 80 -21.16 -34.50 10.88
N GLY A 81 -21.66 -34.08 9.71
CA GLY A 81 -23.02 -33.51 9.61
C GLY A 81 -24.10 -34.48 10.10
N ARG A 82 -23.95 -35.77 9.80
CA ARG A 82 -24.84 -36.83 10.32
C ARG A 82 -24.72 -37.07 11.82
N ALA A 83 -23.56 -36.81 12.42
CA ALA A 83 -23.31 -37.00 13.85
C ALA A 83 -23.56 -35.74 14.69
N GLN A 84 -23.91 -34.61 14.08
CA GLN A 84 -23.97 -33.30 14.74
C GLN A 84 -24.88 -33.29 15.96
N LEU A 85 -26.11 -33.81 15.83
CA LEU A 85 -27.05 -33.87 16.95
C LEU A 85 -26.50 -34.71 18.11
N ILE A 86 -25.82 -35.83 17.80
CA ILE A 86 -25.21 -36.70 18.82
C ILE A 86 -24.05 -35.97 19.51
N ILE A 87 -23.20 -35.28 18.75
CA ILE A 87 -22.08 -34.48 19.26
C ILE A 87 -22.59 -33.40 20.23
N GLU A 88 -23.68 -32.71 19.87
CA GLU A 88 -24.30 -31.67 20.71
C GLU A 88 -24.90 -32.25 21.99
N THR A 89 -25.52 -33.43 21.92
CA THR A 89 -26.04 -34.13 23.10
C THR A 89 -24.90 -34.56 24.03
N LEU A 90 -23.88 -35.23 23.50
CA LEU A 90 -22.70 -35.67 24.26
C LEU A 90 -21.95 -34.49 24.89
N ALA A 91 -21.91 -33.34 24.21
CA ALA A 91 -21.31 -32.13 24.77
C ALA A 91 -21.99 -31.66 26.06
N ARG A 92 -23.30 -31.88 26.22
CA ARG A 92 -24.05 -31.52 27.43
C ARG A 92 -23.80 -32.49 28.59
N GLU A 93 -23.41 -33.73 28.28
CA GLU A 93 -23.09 -34.74 29.28
C GLU A 93 -21.70 -34.55 29.91
N ILE A 94 -20.84 -33.74 29.28
CA ILE A 94 -19.50 -33.43 29.75
C ILE A 94 -19.52 -32.07 30.48
N PRO A 95 -19.45 -32.05 31.83
CA PRO A 95 -19.58 -30.80 32.61
C PRO A 95 -18.53 -29.75 32.26
N GLU A 96 -17.33 -30.17 31.84
CA GLU A 96 -16.23 -29.25 31.54
C GLU A 96 -16.44 -28.44 30.26
N THR A 97 -17.34 -28.84 29.35
CA THR A 97 -17.52 -28.14 28.06
C THR A 97 -17.99 -26.69 28.24
N ALA A 98 -18.82 -26.42 29.25
CA ALA A 98 -19.26 -25.07 29.59
C ALA A 98 -18.10 -24.20 30.08
N ARG A 99 -17.23 -24.78 30.93
CA ARG A 99 -16.01 -24.12 31.43
C ARG A 99 -15.03 -23.85 30.29
N ASP A 100 -14.80 -24.84 29.43
CA ASP A 100 -13.89 -24.74 28.30
C ASP A 100 -14.33 -23.65 27.31
N ARG A 101 -15.63 -23.52 27.05
CA ARG A 101 -16.17 -22.44 26.21
C ARG A 101 -15.90 -21.05 26.82
N THR A 102 -16.02 -20.91 28.12
CA THR A 102 -15.69 -19.66 28.83
C THR A 102 -14.19 -19.38 28.79
N ALA A 103 -13.35 -20.39 29.01
CA ALA A 103 -11.90 -20.28 28.95
C ALA A 103 -11.40 -19.95 27.53
N LEU A 104 -12.06 -20.47 26.49
CA LEU A 104 -11.81 -20.11 25.09
C LEU A 104 -12.04 -18.61 24.87
N LYS A 105 -13.19 -18.07 25.29
CA LYS A 105 -13.47 -16.63 25.18
C LYS A 105 -12.38 -15.79 25.84
N LEU A 106 -11.91 -16.19 27.02
CA LEU A 106 -10.83 -15.51 27.72
C LEU A 106 -9.50 -15.61 26.97
N ALA A 107 -9.15 -16.78 26.45
CA ALA A 107 -7.92 -16.99 25.67
C ALA A 107 -7.90 -16.11 24.39
N LEU A 108 -9.03 -16.02 23.68
CA LEU A 108 -9.17 -15.15 22.51
C LEU A 108 -9.05 -13.67 22.86
N ARG A 109 -9.63 -13.25 23.99
CA ARG A 109 -9.48 -11.87 24.48
C ARG A 109 -8.02 -11.53 24.77
N LYS A 110 -7.29 -12.40 25.50
CA LYS A 110 -5.85 -12.22 25.74
C LYS A 110 -5.03 -12.15 24.45
N ARG A 111 -5.40 -12.93 23.42
CA ARG A 111 -4.77 -12.88 22.10
C ARG A 111 -4.96 -11.50 21.44
N GLN A 112 -6.13 -10.90 21.56
CA GLN A 112 -6.41 -9.55 21.05
C GLN A 112 -5.71 -8.46 21.86
N ASP A 113 -5.70 -8.55 23.19
CA ASP A 113 -5.05 -7.57 24.06
C ASP A 113 -3.56 -7.44 23.76
N LYS A 114 -2.86 -8.57 23.56
CA LYS A 114 -1.44 -8.58 23.16
C LYS A 114 -1.17 -7.86 21.84
N ALA A 115 -2.08 -7.98 20.87
CA ALA A 115 -1.95 -7.24 19.61
C ALA A 115 -2.14 -5.74 19.83
N ARG A 116 -3.09 -5.35 20.69
CA ARG A 116 -3.31 -3.95 21.06
C ARG A 116 -2.11 -3.35 21.78
N GLU A 117 -1.57 -4.03 22.79
CA GLU A 117 -0.36 -3.61 23.52
C GLU A 117 0.81 -3.33 22.57
N TYR A 118 1.04 -4.22 21.59
CA TYR A 118 2.05 -4.00 20.55
C TYR A 118 1.83 -2.70 19.75
N PHE A 119 0.58 -2.41 19.37
CA PHE A 119 0.25 -1.17 18.64
C PHE A 119 0.30 0.08 19.53
N ASP A 120 -0.07 -0.04 20.81
CA ASP A 120 0.03 1.03 21.79
C ASP A 120 1.51 1.39 22.07
N GLU A 121 2.41 0.39 22.15
CA GLU A 121 3.86 0.61 22.29
C GLU A 121 4.50 1.29 21.06
N LEU A 122 3.87 1.16 19.89
CA LEU A 122 4.27 1.81 18.64
C LEU A 122 3.70 3.23 18.50
N ALA A 123 2.71 3.61 19.30
CA ALA A 123 2.14 4.96 19.27
C ALA A 123 3.23 6.02 19.50
N GLY A 124 3.23 7.08 18.69
CA GLY A 124 4.26 8.13 18.73
C GLY A 124 5.64 7.74 18.16
N LYS A 125 5.89 6.47 17.84
CA LYS A 125 7.10 6.00 17.13
C LYS A 125 6.88 5.85 15.62
N PHE A 126 5.64 5.98 15.16
CA PHE A 126 5.30 5.99 13.73
C PHE A 126 6.07 7.11 13.00
N GLY A 127 6.86 6.72 11.99
CA GLY A 127 7.73 7.62 11.22
C GLY A 127 9.19 7.70 11.71
N ARG A 128 9.51 7.14 12.88
CA ARG A 128 10.90 7.00 13.39
C ARG A 128 11.42 5.56 13.30
N SER A 129 10.53 4.58 13.36
CA SER A 129 10.86 3.16 13.21
C SER A 129 10.32 2.60 11.89
N TYR A 130 11.06 1.65 11.29
CA TYR A 130 10.63 0.98 10.07
C TYR A 130 9.33 0.20 10.31
N VAL A 131 8.34 0.41 9.44
CA VAL A 131 7.12 -0.37 9.38
C VAL A 131 6.93 -0.80 7.92
N PRO A 132 6.83 -2.11 7.62
CA PRO A 132 6.68 -2.58 6.25
C PRO A 132 5.36 -2.10 5.62
N GLY A 133 5.35 -1.95 4.29
CA GLY A 133 4.15 -1.60 3.52
C GLY A 133 3.78 -0.11 3.50
N ARG A 134 4.64 0.79 4.00
CA ARG A 134 4.41 2.24 4.05
C ARG A 134 5.39 3.07 3.23
N SER A 135 6.04 2.48 2.23
CA SER A 135 6.94 3.26 1.36
C SER A 135 6.14 4.26 0.53
N TRP A 136 6.73 5.43 0.25
CA TRP A 136 6.10 6.42 -0.63
C TRP A 136 5.79 5.83 -2.00
N GLN A 137 6.63 4.92 -2.53
CA GLN A 137 6.38 4.24 -3.80
C GLN A 137 5.07 3.41 -3.77
N ALA A 138 4.82 2.65 -2.70
CA ALA A 138 3.61 1.86 -2.57
C ALA A 138 2.37 2.76 -2.39
N LEU A 139 2.49 3.81 -1.58
CA LEU A 139 1.41 4.77 -1.37
C LEU A 139 1.07 5.53 -2.64
N SER A 140 2.08 6.02 -3.38
CA SER A 140 1.88 6.70 -4.67
C SER A 140 1.18 5.80 -5.68
N HIS A 141 1.50 4.50 -5.73
CA HIS A 141 0.79 3.56 -6.61
C HIS A 141 -0.71 3.45 -6.26
N ALA A 142 -1.04 3.35 -4.97
CA ALA A 142 -2.42 3.33 -4.52
C ALA A 142 -3.14 4.65 -4.84
N LEU A 143 -2.53 5.80 -4.54
CA LEU A 143 -3.12 7.12 -4.79
C LEU A 143 -3.35 7.37 -6.29
N ILE A 144 -2.37 7.03 -7.14
CA ILE A 144 -2.48 7.21 -8.59
C ILE A 144 -3.66 6.40 -9.17
N SER A 145 -3.97 5.22 -8.62
CA SER A 145 -5.10 4.41 -9.06
C SER A 145 -6.48 5.04 -8.82
N LEU A 146 -6.57 6.01 -7.89
CA LEU A 146 -7.80 6.74 -7.57
C LEU A 146 -8.04 7.94 -8.51
N VAL A 147 -7.00 8.37 -9.24
CA VAL A 147 -7.07 9.53 -10.14
C VAL A 147 -7.70 9.10 -11.47
N PRO A 148 -8.59 9.90 -12.08
CA PRO A 148 -9.09 9.65 -13.43
C PRO A 148 -7.94 9.52 -14.45
N LYS A 149 -8.13 8.72 -15.50
CA LYS A 149 -7.12 8.56 -16.56
C LYS A 149 -6.99 9.85 -17.38
N LEU A 150 -5.90 10.59 -17.19
CA LEU A 150 -5.61 11.86 -17.86
C LEU A 150 -4.59 11.70 -19.00
N THR A 151 -4.61 12.62 -19.95
CA THR A 151 -3.48 12.88 -20.85
C THR A 151 -2.55 13.91 -20.20
N ILE A 152 -1.33 13.48 -19.87
CA ILE A 152 -0.40 14.23 -19.01
C ILE A 152 0.85 14.62 -19.82
N VAL A 153 1.39 15.81 -19.57
CA VAL A 153 2.70 16.24 -20.04
C VAL A 153 3.62 16.44 -18.85
N ASP A 154 4.82 15.89 -18.93
CA ASP A 154 5.91 16.08 -17.97
C ASP A 154 7.00 16.92 -18.64
N LEU A 155 7.09 18.20 -18.28
CA LEU A 155 8.05 19.15 -18.87
C LEU A 155 9.34 19.16 -18.05
N GLY A 156 10.47 18.85 -18.69
CA GLY A 156 11.74 18.62 -18.02
C GLY A 156 11.79 17.25 -17.35
N ALA A 157 11.31 16.22 -18.05
CA ALA A 157 11.09 14.89 -17.48
C ALA A 157 12.39 14.16 -17.08
N GLY A 158 13.56 14.57 -17.61
CA GLY A 158 14.81 13.85 -17.46
C GLY A 158 14.70 12.42 -17.98
N GLU A 159 15.15 11.46 -17.17
CA GLU A 159 15.01 10.02 -17.48
C GLU A 159 13.55 9.52 -17.38
N GLY A 160 12.64 10.31 -16.81
CA GLY A 160 11.20 10.06 -16.77
C GLY A 160 10.74 9.11 -15.67
N THR A 161 11.39 9.10 -14.51
CA THR A 161 10.96 8.32 -13.33
C THR A 161 9.50 8.63 -12.95
N LEU A 162 9.13 9.91 -12.91
CA LEU A 162 7.75 10.34 -12.64
C LEU A 162 6.82 9.97 -13.80
N SER A 163 7.23 10.25 -15.03
CA SER A 163 6.51 9.89 -16.25
C SER A 163 6.11 8.40 -16.31
N GLN A 164 7.03 7.49 -15.99
CA GLN A 164 6.76 6.05 -15.96
C GLN A 164 5.80 5.65 -14.84
N LEU A 165 5.90 6.28 -13.67
CA LEU A 165 4.98 6.05 -12.57
C LEU A 165 3.54 6.49 -12.95
N LEU A 166 3.41 7.66 -13.58
CA LEU A 166 2.13 8.20 -14.03
C LEU A 166 1.50 7.35 -15.14
N ALA A 167 2.32 6.81 -16.04
CA ALA A 167 1.87 5.95 -17.13
C ALA A 167 1.08 4.72 -16.64
N LYS A 168 1.28 4.27 -15.40
CA LYS A 168 0.51 3.15 -14.81
C LYS A 168 -1.00 3.40 -14.74
N ASN A 169 -1.46 4.64 -14.64
CA ASN A 169 -2.88 4.98 -14.64
C ASN A 169 -3.26 6.19 -15.53
N ALA A 170 -2.33 6.69 -16.35
CA ALA A 170 -2.64 7.75 -17.32
C ALA A 170 -3.29 7.19 -18.59
N ARG A 171 -4.08 8.01 -19.30
CA ARG A 171 -4.49 7.72 -20.68
C ARG A 171 -3.27 7.75 -21.60
N LYS A 172 -2.43 8.78 -21.45
CA LYS A 172 -1.18 8.96 -22.17
C LYS A 172 -0.28 9.90 -21.36
N VAL A 173 1.03 9.64 -21.37
CA VAL A 173 2.05 10.55 -20.84
C VAL A 173 2.97 10.98 -21.99
N ILE A 174 3.25 12.28 -22.07
CA ILE A 174 4.22 12.85 -23.00
C ILE A 174 5.33 13.47 -22.14
N ALA A 175 6.49 12.83 -22.11
CA ALA A 175 7.69 13.30 -21.45
C ALA A 175 8.48 14.21 -22.41
N VAL A 176 8.72 15.45 -22.03
CA VAL A 176 9.51 16.41 -22.83
C VAL A 176 10.81 16.72 -22.09
N ASP A 177 11.92 16.62 -22.79
CA ASP A 177 13.23 17.00 -22.28
C ASP A 177 14.08 17.63 -23.39
N ASN A 178 14.95 18.59 -23.03
CA ASN A 178 15.79 19.30 -23.99
C ASN A 178 17.08 18.54 -24.34
N SER A 179 17.41 17.49 -23.58
CA SER A 179 18.60 16.67 -23.78
C SER A 179 18.26 15.45 -24.65
N PRO A 180 18.86 15.31 -25.85
CA PRO A 180 18.70 14.12 -26.68
C PRO A 180 19.08 12.82 -25.96
N LYS A 181 20.05 12.89 -25.04
CA LYS A 181 20.49 11.73 -24.25
C LYS A 181 19.43 11.28 -23.25
N MET A 182 18.77 12.21 -22.56
CA MET A 182 17.68 11.90 -21.62
C MET A 182 16.49 11.27 -22.35
N VAL A 183 16.12 11.84 -23.50
CA VAL A 183 15.06 11.32 -24.37
C VAL A 183 15.36 9.90 -24.85
N ASP A 184 16.58 9.63 -25.35
CA ASP A 184 17.00 8.30 -25.79
C ASP A 184 17.00 7.28 -24.64
N PHE A 185 17.57 7.66 -23.49
CA PHE A 185 17.61 6.80 -22.30
C PHE A 185 16.21 6.47 -21.80
N GLY A 186 15.37 7.48 -21.57
CA GLY A 186 14.00 7.30 -21.10
C GLY A 186 13.14 6.48 -22.08
N SER A 187 13.30 6.70 -23.39
CA SER A 187 12.62 5.91 -24.42
C SER A 187 12.99 4.42 -24.37
N LYS A 188 14.28 4.11 -24.18
CA LYS A 188 14.76 2.73 -24.03
C LYS A 188 14.22 2.10 -22.75
N LEU A 189 14.24 2.84 -21.65
CA LEU A 189 13.76 2.39 -20.35
C LEU A 189 12.25 2.08 -20.38
N ALA A 190 11.44 2.96 -20.98
CA ALA A 190 10.01 2.73 -21.16
C ALA A 190 9.71 1.48 -22.01
N LYS A 191 10.50 1.23 -23.08
CA LYS A 191 10.40 0.01 -23.88
C LYS A 191 10.75 -1.25 -23.07
N GLN A 192 11.83 -1.20 -22.28
CA GLN A 192 12.25 -2.31 -21.42
C GLN A 192 11.17 -2.67 -20.37
N HIS A 193 10.42 -1.67 -19.90
CA HIS A 193 9.33 -1.84 -18.95
C HIS A 193 7.95 -2.07 -19.60
N ASP A 194 7.88 -2.26 -20.92
CA ASP A 194 6.64 -2.44 -21.70
C ASP A 194 5.58 -1.32 -21.47
N VAL A 195 6.04 -0.08 -21.28
CA VAL A 195 5.18 1.08 -21.05
C VAL A 195 4.72 1.67 -22.39
N LYS A 196 3.52 1.29 -22.84
CA LYS A 196 3.00 1.60 -24.20
C LYS A 196 2.37 2.99 -24.33
N ASN A 197 1.94 3.58 -23.23
CA ASN A 197 1.24 4.87 -23.18
C ASN A 197 2.15 6.03 -22.73
N LEU A 198 3.48 5.85 -22.79
CA LEU A 198 4.48 6.87 -22.51
C LEU A 198 5.28 7.17 -23.79
N GLU A 199 5.30 8.43 -24.19
CA GLU A 199 6.04 8.94 -25.35
C GLU A 199 7.06 9.98 -24.88
N TYR A 200 8.31 9.86 -25.29
CA TYR A 200 9.33 10.89 -25.06
C TYR A 200 9.48 11.78 -26.30
N ARG A 201 9.66 13.08 -26.09
CA ARG A 201 9.88 14.08 -27.15
C ARG A 201 11.06 14.98 -26.78
N LEU A 202 11.93 15.22 -27.76
CA LEU A 202 12.95 16.25 -27.66
C LEU A 202 12.28 17.63 -27.79
N GLY A 203 12.44 18.50 -26.80
CA GLY A 203 11.85 19.84 -26.83
C GLY A 203 12.20 20.69 -25.61
N ASP A 204 12.02 22.00 -25.76
CA ASP A 204 12.22 22.96 -24.67
C ASP A 204 10.91 23.13 -23.88
N LEU A 205 10.97 23.23 -22.55
CA LEU A 205 9.79 23.50 -21.71
C LEU A 205 9.18 24.89 -21.96
N GLU A 206 9.96 25.84 -22.50
CA GLU A 206 9.51 27.17 -22.88
C GLU A 206 8.76 27.19 -24.22
N ASP A 207 8.96 26.19 -25.09
CA ASP A 207 8.18 25.96 -26.30
C ASP A 207 8.11 24.47 -26.66
N PRO A 208 7.28 23.69 -25.94
CA PRO A 208 7.26 22.25 -26.10
C PRO A 208 6.56 21.86 -27.41
N PRO A 209 7.01 20.77 -28.08
CA PRO A 209 6.43 20.25 -29.33
C PRO A 209 5.11 19.53 -29.07
N ILE A 210 4.12 20.29 -28.60
CA ILE A 210 2.82 19.82 -28.16
C ILE A 210 1.75 20.78 -28.70
N ALA A 211 0.69 20.19 -29.26
CA ALA A 211 -0.44 20.92 -29.81
C ALA A 211 -1.16 21.74 -28.73
N LYS A 212 -1.71 22.89 -29.14
CA LYS A 212 -2.57 23.71 -28.29
C LYS A 212 -3.79 22.91 -27.83
N ASP A 213 -4.26 23.18 -26.61
CA ASP A 213 -5.52 22.64 -26.07
C ASP A 213 -5.65 21.11 -26.18
N SER A 214 -4.56 20.36 -25.94
CA SER A 214 -4.48 18.93 -26.24
C SER A 214 -4.31 18.02 -25.01
N VAL A 215 -3.94 18.57 -23.85
CA VAL A 215 -3.63 17.78 -22.65
C VAL A 215 -4.43 18.22 -21.42
N ASP A 216 -4.62 17.31 -20.48
CA ASP A 216 -5.46 17.52 -19.29
C ASP A 216 -4.63 18.06 -18.10
N LEU A 217 -3.35 17.67 -18.02
CA LEU A 217 -2.42 18.04 -16.94
C LEU A 217 -1.02 18.32 -17.50
N VAL A 218 -0.38 19.37 -17.01
CA VAL A 218 1.04 19.68 -17.23
C VAL A 218 1.76 19.66 -15.89
N LEU A 219 2.87 18.94 -15.83
CA LEU A 219 3.74 18.82 -14.66
C LEU A 219 5.10 19.45 -14.94
N LEU A 220 5.61 20.21 -13.97
CA LEU A 220 6.98 20.70 -13.90
C LEU A 220 7.54 20.29 -12.55
N SER A 221 8.22 19.15 -12.48
CA SER A 221 8.82 18.63 -11.25
C SER A 221 10.34 18.83 -11.30
N GLN A 222 10.87 19.72 -10.46
CA GLN A 222 12.30 20.09 -10.43
C GLN A 222 12.81 20.51 -11.82
N ALA A 223 12.02 21.33 -12.52
CA ALA A 223 12.29 21.68 -13.92
C ALA A 223 12.16 23.19 -14.20
N LEU A 224 11.25 23.90 -13.52
CA LEU A 224 10.98 25.29 -13.83
C LEU A 224 12.19 26.19 -13.53
N HIS A 225 12.99 25.85 -12.53
CA HIS A 225 14.22 26.57 -12.18
C HIS A 225 15.35 26.44 -13.22
N HIS A 226 15.24 25.52 -14.18
CA HIS A 226 16.15 25.44 -15.33
C HIS A 226 15.71 26.31 -16.50
N ALA A 227 14.48 26.83 -16.50
CA ALA A 227 13.99 27.73 -17.54
C ALA A 227 14.83 29.03 -17.55
N ILE A 228 15.21 29.50 -18.73
CA ILE A 228 15.83 30.82 -18.88
C ILE A 228 14.78 31.88 -18.54
N LYS A 229 13.54 31.67 -19.01
CA LYS A 229 12.38 32.54 -18.81
C LYS A 229 11.20 31.72 -18.28
N PRO A 230 11.07 31.55 -16.95
CA PRO A 230 9.99 30.78 -16.33
C PRO A 230 8.59 31.21 -16.80
N GLU A 231 8.38 32.51 -17.02
CA GLU A 231 7.13 33.05 -17.54
C GLU A 231 6.74 32.50 -18.92
N ARG A 232 7.73 32.17 -19.78
CA ARG A 232 7.47 31.53 -21.08
C ARG A 232 7.07 30.08 -20.89
N ALA A 233 7.73 29.35 -19.99
CA ALA A 233 7.38 27.98 -19.64
C ALA A 233 5.93 27.88 -19.12
N ILE A 234 5.55 28.77 -18.21
CA ILE A 234 4.18 28.83 -17.67
C ILE A 234 3.17 29.17 -18.77
N LYS A 235 3.45 30.14 -19.65
CA LYS A 235 2.57 30.46 -20.79
C LYS A 235 2.45 29.30 -21.79
N SER A 236 3.52 28.56 -22.02
CA SER A 236 3.51 27.37 -22.86
C SER A 236 2.72 26.22 -22.25
N ALA A 237 2.83 26.00 -20.94
CA ALA A 237 1.97 25.07 -20.21
C ALA A 237 0.48 25.46 -20.34
N HIS A 238 0.15 26.75 -20.17
CA HIS A 238 -1.20 27.24 -20.38
C HIS A 238 -1.66 27.04 -21.84
N ARG A 239 -0.79 27.27 -22.84
CA ARG A 239 -1.11 27.06 -24.27
C ARG A 239 -1.54 25.62 -24.56
N ILE A 240 -0.82 24.62 -24.03
CA ILE A 240 -1.03 23.21 -24.38
C ILE A 240 -2.19 22.56 -23.60
N LEU A 241 -2.54 23.09 -22.43
CA LEU A 241 -3.66 22.60 -21.62
C LEU A 241 -5.01 22.83 -22.30
N LYS A 242 -5.93 21.88 -22.18
CA LYS A 242 -7.35 22.06 -22.51
C LYS A 242 -8.01 23.08 -21.55
N LYS A 243 -9.22 23.52 -21.89
CA LYS A 243 -10.08 24.25 -20.95
C LYS A 243 -10.28 23.43 -19.67
N ASN A 244 -10.14 24.05 -18.50
CA ASN A 244 -10.15 23.43 -17.17
C ASN A 244 -9.01 22.41 -16.94
N GLY A 245 -8.00 22.37 -17.82
CA GLY A 245 -6.78 21.62 -17.59
C GLY A 245 -5.95 22.24 -16.47
N ARG A 246 -5.13 21.43 -15.81
CA ARG A 246 -4.37 21.86 -14.62
C ARG A 246 -2.87 21.91 -14.89
N ILE A 247 -2.20 22.88 -14.30
CA ILE A 247 -0.74 22.88 -14.13
C ILE A 247 -0.40 22.49 -12.70
N VAL A 248 0.68 21.73 -12.52
CA VAL A 248 1.29 21.45 -11.23
C VAL A 248 2.79 21.68 -11.34
N VAL A 249 3.33 22.49 -10.43
CA VAL A 249 4.74 22.79 -10.29
C VAL A 249 5.20 22.28 -8.94
N LEU A 250 6.27 21.50 -8.92
CA LEU A 250 6.92 21.04 -7.69
C LEU A 250 8.40 21.38 -7.78
N ASP A 251 8.79 22.49 -7.16
CA ASP A 251 10.12 23.08 -7.34
C ASP A 251 10.77 23.41 -6.00
N LEU A 252 12.01 23.90 -6.01
CA LEU A 252 12.70 24.35 -4.80
C LEU A 252 12.15 25.71 -4.34
N LEU A 253 11.93 25.84 -3.03
CA LEU A 253 11.70 27.13 -2.41
C LEU A 253 12.99 27.96 -2.54
N SER A 254 12.85 29.27 -2.78
CA SER A 254 13.99 30.20 -2.90
C SER A 254 15.03 30.00 -1.82
N HIS A 255 16.31 29.89 -2.20
CA HIS A 255 17.42 29.63 -1.28
C HIS A 255 18.72 30.32 -1.70
N ASN A 256 19.67 30.41 -0.78
CA ASN A 256 20.95 31.11 -1.00
C ASN A 256 22.12 30.15 -1.32
N PHE A 257 21.85 28.87 -1.60
CA PHE A 257 22.88 27.89 -1.91
C PHE A 257 23.42 28.01 -3.35
N GLU A 258 24.26 29.01 -3.59
CA GLU A 258 24.82 29.35 -4.93
C GLU A 258 25.53 28.19 -5.65
N LYS A 259 26.07 27.22 -4.91
CA LYS A 259 26.71 26.05 -5.51
C LYS A 259 25.76 25.23 -6.38
N ALA A 260 24.44 25.33 -6.16
CA ALA A 260 23.42 24.63 -6.96
C ALA A 260 23.53 24.97 -8.46
N ARG A 261 23.89 26.21 -8.82
CA ARG A 261 24.10 26.61 -10.23
C ARG A 261 25.17 25.79 -10.93
N LYS A 262 26.23 25.41 -10.21
CA LYS A 262 27.33 24.61 -10.77
C LYS A 262 27.09 23.11 -10.64
N LEU A 263 26.50 22.67 -9.52
CA LEU A 263 26.28 21.26 -9.22
C LEU A 263 25.11 20.67 -9.99
N TYR A 264 24.03 21.44 -10.14
CA TYR A 264 22.74 20.99 -10.69
C TYR A 264 22.34 21.78 -11.94
N SER A 265 23.12 22.79 -12.34
CA SER A 265 22.83 23.66 -13.49
C SER A 265 21.56 24.49 -13.34
N ASP A 266 21.29 24.92 -12.11
CA ASP A 266 20.17 25.81 -11.78
C ASP A 266 20.35 27.20 -12.39
N HIS A 267 19.34 27.65 -13.16
CA HIS A 267 19.25 29.03 -13.60
C HIS A 267 18.62 29.92 -12.52
N TRP A 268 17.67 29.37 -11.77
CA TRP A 268 17.01 30.00 -10.61
C TRP A 268 17.31 29.21 -9.34
N LEU A 269 17.63 29.88 -8.24
CA LEU A 269 17.86 29.22 -6.94
C LEU A 269 16.53 29.00 -6.19
N GLY A 270 15.61 28.31 -6.86
CA GLY A 270 14.23 28.15 -6.42
C GLY A 270 13.37 29.41 -6.59
N PHE A 271 12.12 29.31 -6.12
CA PHE A 271 11.13 30.37 -6.20
C PHE A 271 10.45 30.60 -4.85
N SER A 272 10.12 31.85 -4.53
CA SER A 272 9.23 32.13 -3.39
C SER A 272 7.79 31.78 -3.74
N GLU A 273 6.97 31.52 -2.72
CA GLU A 273 5.54 31.22 -2.92
C GLU A 273 4.82 32.35 -3.67
N VAL A 274 5.10 33.61 -3.28
CA VAL A 274 4.57 34.81 -3.95
C VAL A 274 4.99 34.88 -5.41
N LYS A 275 6.26 34.57 -5.73
CA LYS A 275 6.76 34.61 -7.10
C LYS A 275 6.10 33.54 -7.97
N LEU A 276 5.92 32.32 -7.47
CA LEU A 276 5.21 31.26 -8.19
C LEU A 276 3.75 31.63 -8.41
N HIS A 277 3.07 32.15 -7.39
CA HIS A 277 1.69 32.63 -7.55
C HIS A 277 1.59 33.68 -8.66
N GLN A 278 2.46 34.68 -8.66
CA GLN A 278 2.49 35.73 -9.69
C GLN A 278 2.78 35.16 -11.09
N LEU A 279 3.71 34.22 -11.23
CA LEU A 279 4.01 33.58 -12.51
C LEU A 279 2.79 32.84 -13.06
N LEU A 280 2.07 32.09 -12.23
CA LEU A 280 0.87 31.37 -12.62
C LEU A 280 -0.27 32.33 -12.99
N GLU A 281 -0.51 33.36 -12.17
CA GLU A 281 -1.55 34.37 -12.42
C GLU A 281 -1.31 35.12 -13.74
N GLN A 282 -0.09 35.61 -13.96
CA GLN A 282 0.31 36.27 -15.21
C GLN A 282 0.34 35.32 -16.42
N GLY A 283 0.47 34.02 -16.16
CA GLY A 283 0.36 32.95 -17.15
C GLY A 283 -1.07 32.65 -17.60
N GLY A 284 -2.08 33.22 -16.92
CA GLY A 284 -3.50 33.01 -17.21
C GLY A 284 -4.17 31.92 -16.39
N PHE A 285 -3.52 31.41 -15.34
CA PHE A 285 -4.11 30.42 -14.45
C PHE A 285 -5.01 31.05 -13.37
N ARG A 286 -6.02 30.31 -12.95
CA ARG A 286 -6.98 30.62 -11.88
C ARG A 286 -7.01 29.49 -10.85
N GLU A 287 -7.70 29.71 -9.72
CA GLU A 287 -7.75 28.74 -8.60
C GLU A 287 -6.33 28.33 -8.16
N ILE A 288 -5.45 29.32 -8.01
CA ILE A 288 -4.04 29.10 -7.73
C ILE A 288 -3.87 28.71 -6.27
N GLU A 289 -3.19 27.59 -6.04
CA GLU A 289 -2.75 27.14 -4.72
C GLU A 289 -1.22 27.10 -4.70
N VAL A 290 -0.61 27.65 -3.65
CA VAL A 290 0.84 27.57 -3.44
C VAL A 290 1.10 27.25 -1.98
N SER A 291 2.01 26.31 -1.72
CA SER A 291 2.39 25.92 -0.36
C SER A 291 3.76 25.25 -0.31
N VAL A 292 4.45 25.35 0.83
CA VAL A 292 5.65 24.54 1.11
C VAL A 292 5.23 23.15 1.60
N VAL A 293 5.63 22.10 0.87
CA VAL A 293 5.15 20.73 1.10
C VAL A 293 6.19 19.79 1.68
N SER A 294 7.48 20.15 1.64
CA SER A 294 8.55 19.32 2.18
C SER A 294 9.75 20.15 2.62
N ARG A 295 10.51 19.60 3.57
CA ARG A 295 11.82 20.11 3.99
C ARG A 295 12.77 18.94 4.19
N GLU A 296 13.90 19.00 3.50
CA GLU A 296 14.96 18.02 3.66
C GLU A 296 15.64 18.15 5.02
N LYS A 297 16.03 17.01 5.59
CA LYS A 297 16.73 16.97 6.89
C LYS A 297 18.23 17.20 6.74
N GLN A 298 18.79 16.86 5.59
CA GLN A 298 20.22 16.93 5.30
C GLN A 298 20.59 18.31 4.76
N ASN A 299 21.81 18.78 5.03
CA ASN A 299 22.29 20.04 4.48
C ASN A 299 22.34 19.97 2.95
N PRO A 300 21.89 21.02 2.23
CA PRO A 300 21.59 22.37 2.71
C PRO A 300 20.13 22.60 3.18
N GLN A 301 19.37 21.53 3.43
CA GLN A 301 17.99 21.55 3.95
C GLN A 301 17.01 22.25 3.01
N PHE A 302 17.10 21.91 1.73
CA PHE A 302 16.18 22.41 0.72
C PHE A 302 14.73 22.20 1.13
N GLN A 303 13.90 23.16 0.77
CA GLN A 303 12.46 23.08 0.93
C GLN A 303 11.84 22.95 -0.46
N THR A 304 10.78 22.16 -0.55
CA THR A 304 10.02 21.99 -1.79
C THR A 304 8.77 22.83 -1.72
N VAL A 305 8.59 23.71 -2.71
CA VAL A 305 7.36 24.47 -2.92
C VAL A 305 6.52 23.79 -3.97
N PHE A 306 5.24 23.66 -3.68
CA PHE A 306 4.20 23.20 -4.59
C PHE A 306 3.39 24.39 -5.07
N ALA A 307 3.04 24.40 -6.35
CA ALA A 307 2.04 25.29 -6.89
C ALA A 307 1.13 24.56 -7.87
N SER A 308 -0.15 24.94 -7.92
CA SER A 308 -1.08 24.45 -8.94
C SER A 308 -2.02 25.55 -9.42
N GLY A 309 -2.59 25.38 -10.61
CA GLY A 309 -3.56 26.30 -11.17
C GLY A 309 -4.37 25.68 -12.30
N VAL A 310 -5.55 26.22 -12.57
CA VAL A 310 -6.48 25.76 -13.60
C VAL A 310 -6.52 26.75 -14.76
N LYS A 311 -6.61 26.24 -15.99
CA LYS A 311 -6.88 27.05 -17.20
C LYS A 311 -8.37 27.40 -17.32
#